data_AF-A0A0G0RQT2-F1
#
_entry.id   AF-A0A0G0RQT2-F1
#
_cell.length_a   1.000
_cell.length_b   1.000
_cell.length_c   1.000
_cell.angle_alpha   90.00
_cell.angle_beta   90.00
_cell.angle_gamma   90.00
#
_symmetry.space_group_name_H-M   'P 1'
#
loop_
_entity.id
_entity.type
_entity.pdbx_description
1 polymer ?
#
loop_
_entity_poly.entity_id
_entity_poly.type
_entity_poly.pdbx_seq_one_letter_code
_entity_poly.pdbx_strand_id
1 'polypeptide(L)'
;MKKLETNLPNKYFRLIFMTTTQRDFLSRRPVNATIILSMNVNSFDISSKLPKGFFYDDGQFSFPAGFWESYRVNGKEYNVDGNRTVDQQKELILADLLTAGFSQNEANDFITALEVKEAQTMHLTFDASNKWLRNHLEQEESAMRILNEAKNEVQNELQTKRLR
;
A
#
# COMPACT_ATOMS: atom_id res chain seq x y z
N MET A 1 21.53 10.54 -60.31
CA MET A 1 20.43 10.27 -59.36
C MET A 1 20.91 10.64 -57.97
N LYS A 2 20.42 11.77 -57.41
CA LYS A 2 20.76 12.21 -56.05
C LYS A 2 19.98 11.34 -55.05
N LYS A 3 20.69 10.61 -54.19
CA LYS A 3 20.10 9.93 -53.04
C LYS A 3 19.67 11.00 -52.03
N LEU A 4 18.40 10.95 -51.64
CA LEU A 4 17.86 11.69 -50.50
C LEU A 4 18.48 11.10 -49.22
N GLU A 5 19.42 11.82 -48.63
CA GLU A 5 19.82 11.59 -47.24
C GLU A 5 18.71 12.17 -46.35
N THR A 6 17.86 11.28 -45.83
CA THR A 6 16.92 11.63 -44.77
C THR A 6 17.70 11.92 -43.49
N ASN A 7 17.87 13.22 -43.20
CA ASN A 7 18.20 13.72 -41.88
C ASN A 7 17.08 13.34 -40.90
N LEU A 8 17.23 12.20 -40.21
CA LEU A 8 16.47 11.90 -39.00
C LEU A 8 17.34 12.28 -37.79
N PRO A 9 16.89 13.21 -36.93
CA PRO A 9 17.66 13.62 -35.78
C PRO A 9 17.77 12.49 -34.76
N ASN A 10 19.02 12.24 -34.38
CA ASN A 10 19.47 11.50 -33.20
C ASN A 10 18.57 11.71 -31.96
N LYS A 11 17.59 10.83 -31.77
CA LYS A 11 17.00 10.51 -30.46
C LYS A 11 17.27 9.04 -30.17
N TYR A 12 18.54 8.72 -29.94
CA TYR A 12 18.93 7.46 -29.30
C TYR A 12 18.44 7.48 -27.84
N PHE A 13 17.16 7.16 -27.61
CA PHE A 13 16.84 6.33 -26.47
C PHE A 13 17.28 4.92 -26.84
N ARG A 14 18.53 4.57 -26.51
CA ARG A 14 18.92 3.16 -26.45
C ARG A 14 18.01 2.55 -25.38
N LEU A 15 17.17 1.59 -25.76
CA LEU A 15 16.80 0.52 -24.86
C LEU A 15 18.11 -0.10 -24.40
N ILE A 16 18.63 0.35 -23.26
CA ILE A 16 19.66 -0.39 -22.57
C ILE A 16 18.91 -1.61 -22.03
N PHE A 17 18.98 -2.72 -22.75
CA PHE A 17 18.81 -4.04 -22.16
C PHE A 17 19.94 -4.19 -21.13
N MET A 18 19.75 -3.60 -19.95
CA MET A 18 20.67 -3.78 -18.83
C MET A 18 20.57 -5.24 -18.44
N THR A 19 21.63 -5.97 -18.79
CA THR A 19 22.00 -7.23 -18.19
C THR A 19 21.95 -7.09 -16.67
N THR A 20 21.13 -7.93 -16.04
CA THR A 20 20.95 -8.16 -14.59
C THR A 20 20.29 -7.05 -13.73
N THR A 21 19.04 -7.33 -13.37
CA THR A 21 18.41 -7.12 -12.03
C THR A 21 17.82 -5.77 -11.62
N GLN A 22 17.06 -5.10 -12.49
CA GLN A 22 15.88 -4.38 -12.01
C GLN A 22 14.75 -4.50 -13.03
N ARG A 23 13.91 -5.52 -12.90
CA ARG A 23 12.58 -5.49 -13.55
C ARG A 23 11.79 -4.39 -12.86
N ASP A 24 11.09 -3.55 -13.61
CA ASP A 24 10.09 -2.66 -13.03
C ASP A 24 8.96 -3.54 -12.46
N PHE A 25 8.60 -3.34 -11.19
CA PHE A 25 7.53 -4.07 -10.51
C PHE A 25 6.70 -3.13 -9.66
N LEU A 26 5.40 -3.38 -9.61
CA LEU A 26 4.45 -2.75 -8.70
C LEU A 26 4.70 -3.34 -7.31
N SER A 27 5.15 -2.53 -6.35
CA SER A 27 5.30 -2.99 -4.97
C SER A 27 4.04 -2.66 -4.19
N ARG A 28 3.48 -3.66 -3.52
CA ARG A 28 2.46 -3.49 -2.49
C ARG A 28 3.14 -3.66 -1.14
N ARG A 29 3.03 -2.67 -0.27
CA ARG A 29 3.54 -2.76 1.11
C ARG A 29 2.33 -2.79 2.03
N PRO A 30 2.08 -3.89 2.75
CA PRO A 30 1.12 -3.87 3.84
C PRO A 30 1.57 -2.81 4.85
N VAL A 31 0.64 -1.98 5.34
CA VAL A 31 0.95 -0.93 6.31
C VAL A 31 0.22 -1.22 7.61
N ASN A 32 0.89 -1.03 8.74
CA ASN A 32 0.29 -1.14 10.06
C ASN A 32 0.14 0.27 10.64
N ALA A 33 -1.09 0.66 10.99
CA ALA A 33 -1.40 1.92 11.67
C ALA A 33 -1.76 1.67 13.14
N THR A 34 -1.68 2.74 13.93
CA THR A 34 -1.99 2.72 15.35
C THR A 34 -3.00 3.81 15.70
N ILE A 35 -4.00 3.47 16.51
CA ILE A 35 -4.93 4.40 17.17
C ILE A 35 -4.63 4.38 18.67
N ILE A 36 -4.54 5.56 19.30
CA ILE A 36 -4.40 5.69 20.76
C ILE A 36 -5.79 5.79 21.38
N LEU A 37 -6.08 4.90 22.33
CA LEU A 37 -7.37 4.75 22.99
C LEU A 37 -7.17 4.62 24.50
N SER A 38 -7.92 5.39 25.27
CA SER A 38 -8.03 5.15 26.71
C SER A 38 -9.14 4.13 26.97
N MET A 39 -8.79 2.90 27.36
CA MET A 39 -9.77 1.87 27.75
C MET A 39 -9.50 1.35 29.16
N ASN A 40 -10.57 1.02 29.87
CA ASN A 40 -10.51 0.50 31.24
C ASN A 40 -10.71 -1.03 31.25
N VAL A 41 -9.98 -1.74 30.38
CA VAL A 41 -10.02 -3.20 30.23
C VAL A 41 -8.58 -3.72 30.16
N ASN A 42 -8.31 -4.87 30.77
CA ASN A 42 -6.98 -5.49 30.74
C ASN A 42 -6.57 -5.80 29.29
N SER A 43 -5.39 -5.31 28.89
CA SER A 43 -4.86 -5.43 27.53
C SER A 43 -4.64 -6.89 27.11
N PHE A 44 -4.24 -7.74 28.05
CA PHE A 44 -3.97 -9.16 27.80
C PHE A 44 -5.22 -9.92 27.34
N ASP A 45 -6.35 -9.68 28.01
CA ASP A 45 -7.60 -10.37 27.71
C ASP A 45 -8.13 -9.98 26.32
N ILE A 46 -8.09 -8.68 25.98
CA ILE A 46 -8.47 -8.19 24.65
C ILE A 46 -7.55 -8.77 23.57
N SER A 47 -6.23 -8.71 23.78
CA SER A 47 -5.25 -9.17 22.78
C SER A 47 -5.44 -10.64 22.40
N SER A 48 -5.92 -11.47 23.32
CA SER A 48 -6.21 -12.89 23.04
C SER A 48 -7.40 -13.13 22.10
N LYS A 49 -8.28 -12.13 21.94
CA LYS A 49 -9.49 -12.19 21.11
C LYS A 49 -9.37 -11.46 19.78
N LEU A 50 -8.27 -10.73 19.58
CA LEU A 50 -8.04 -10.00 18.35
C LEU A 50 -7.71 -10.94 17.18
N PRO A 51 -8.19 -10.65 15.97
CA PRO A 51 -7.76 -11.36 14.77
C PRO A 51 -6.24 -11.24 14.56
N LYS A 52 -5.67 -12.17 13.80
CA LYS A 52 -4.25 -12.14 13.45
C LYS A 52 -3.89 -10.80 12.78
N GLY A 53 -2.83 -10.17 13.26
CA GLY A 53 -2.32 -8.89 12.75
C GLY A 53 -2.82 -7.67 13.52
N PHE A 54 -3.82 -7.82 14.39
CA PHE A 54 -4.27 -6.79 15.32
C PHE A 54 -3.60 -6.96 16.68
N PHE A 55 -3.29 -5.85 17.33
CA PHE A 55 -2.59 -5.84 18.62
C PHE A 55 -3.18 -4.75 19.51
N TYR A 56 -3.32 -5.04 20.80
CA TYR A 56 -3.74 -4.05 21.79
C TYR A 56 -2.84 -4.09 23.02
N ASP A 57 -2.08 -3.03 23.24
CA ASP A 57 -1.14 -2.93 24.35
C ASP A 57 -1.04 -1.50 24.87
N ASP A 58 -1.00 -1.32 26.19
CA ASP A 58 -0.85 -0.03 26.87
C ASP A 58 -1.71 1.13 26.29
N GLY A 59 -2.99 0.85 25.98
CA GLY A 59 -3.90 1.86 25.41
C GLY A 59 -3.66 2.15 23.92
N GLN A 60 -2.84 1.36 23.23
CA GLN A 60 -2.57 1.49 21.81
C GLN A 60 -3.16 0.30 21.07
N PHE A 61 -4.03 0.59 20.10
CA PHE A 61 -4.58 -0.39 19.20
C PHE A 61 -3.88 -0.28 17.85
N SER A 62 -3.14 -1.33 17.48
CA SER A 62 -2.46 -1.42 16.19
C SER A 62 -3.15 -2.43 15.28
N PHE A 63 -3.28 -2.07 14.02
CA PHE A 63 -3.95 -2.88 13.02
C PHE A 63 -3.30 -2.68 11.64
N PRO A 64 -3.43 -3.67 10.74
CA PRO A 64 -3.01 -3.48 9.36
C PRO A 64 -3.95 -2.47 8.67
N ALA A 65 -3.45 -1.26 8.46
CA ALA A 65 -4.05 -0.24 7.63
C ALA A 65 -3.72 -0.51 6.16
N GLY A 66 -4.62 -1.15 5.43
CA GLY A 66 -4.57 -1.27 3.96
C GLY A 66 -3.20 -1.61 3.35
N PHE A 67 -3.00 -1.19 2.10
CA PHE A 67 -1.73 -1.34 1.38
C PHE A 67 -1.25 0.03 0.92
N TRP A 68 0.03 0.30 1.12
CA TRP A 68 0.74 1.39 0.47
C TRP A 68 1.43 0.84 -0.77
N GLU A 69 0.95 1.25 -1.94
CA GLU A 69 1.43 0.74 -3.21
C GLU A 69 2.51 1.69 -3.75
N SER A 70 3.77 1.29 -3.92
CA SER A 70 4.81 2.14 -4.52
C SER A 70 5.38 1.48 -5.76
N TYR A 71 5.61 2.27 -6.81
CA TYR A 71 6.12 1.79 -8.07
C TYR A 71 7.33 2.60 -8.52
N ARG A 72 8.30 1.93 -9.13
CA ARG A 72 9.44 2.58 -9.77
C ARG A 72 9.53 2.13 -11.22
N VAL A 73 9.48 3.08 -12.15
CA VAL A 73 9.79 2.89 -13.58
C VAL A 73 10.92 3.78 -13.99
N ASN A 74 11.97 3.20 -14.58
CA ASN A 74 13.12 3.95 -15.09
C ASN A 74 13.67 4.96 -14.06
N GLY A 75 13.68 4.59 -12.79
CA GLY A 75 14.15 5.44 -11.70
C GLY A 75 13.13 6.44 -11.12
N LYS A 76 11.98 6.68 -11.77
CA LYS A 76 10.88 7.55 -11.29
C LYS A 76 9.91 6.77 -10.40
N GLU A 77 9.57 7.34 -9.24
CA GLU A 77 8.56 6.77 -8.33
C GLU A 77 7.16 7.31 -8.65
N TYR A 78 6.15 6.43 -8.70
CA TYR A 78 4.77 6.77 -9.06
C TYR A 78 3.82 6.80 -7.85
N ASN A 79 4.35 6.71 -6.63
CA ASN A 79 3.60 6.98 -5.41
C ASN A 79 4.35 7.92 -4.43
N VAL A 80 4.84 9.04 -4.96
CA VAL A 80 5.65 10.03 -4.22
C VAL A 80 4.90 10.63 -3.01
N ASP A 81 3.57 10.72 -3.08
CA ASP A 81 2.74 11.35 -2.03
C ASP A 81 1.99 10.34 -1.14
N GLY A 82 2.21 9.05 -1.35
CA GLY A 82 1.88 8.01 -0.38
C GLY A 82 0.51 7.34 -0.47
N ASN A 83 -0.35 7.68 -1.43
CA ASN A 83 -1.77 7.29 -1.40
C ASN A 83 -2.38 6.94 -2.79
N ARG A 84 -1.58 6.59 -3.80
CA ARG A 84 -2.14 6.16 -5.10
C ARG A 84 -2.37 4.66 -5.13
N THR A 85 -3.52 4.22 -5.62
CA THR A 85 -3.78 2.79 -5.86
C THR A 85 -2.93 2.26 -7.02
N VAL A 86 -2.79 0.94 -7.19
CA VAL A 86 -2.09 0.30 -8.32
C VAL A 86 -2.71 0.73 -9.63
N ASP A 87 -4.04 0.83 -9.68
CA ASP A 87 -4.73 1.26 -10.89
C ASP A 87 -4.45 2.74 -11.19
N GLN A 88 -4.52 3.62 -10.19
CA GLN A 88 -4.14 5.03 -10.34
C GLN A 88 -2.67 5.20 -10.75
N GLN A 89 -1.79 4.30 -10.29
CA GLN A 89 -0.38 4.29 -10.68
C GLN A 89 -0.20 3.82 -12.13
N LYS A 90 -0.92 2.76 -12.54
CA LYS A 90 -0.93 2.29 -13.93
C LYS A 90 -1.40 3.37 -14.89
N GLU A 91 -2.43 4.14 -14.52
CA GLU A 91 -2.90 5.27 -15.31
C GLU A 91 -1.83 6.36 -15.48
N LEU A 92 -1.08 6.69 -14.42
CA LEU A 92 0.03 7.64 -14.53
C LEU A 92 1.16 7.12 -15.42
N ILE A 93 1.52 5.85 -15.28
CA ILE A 93 2.55 5.20 -16.12
C ILE A 93 2.11 5.25 -17.58
N LEU A 94 0.83 4.95 -17.85
CA LEU A 94 0.25 5.03 -19.19
C LEU A 94 0.41 6.43 -19.78
N ALA A 95 0.00 7.46 -19.03
CA ALA A 95 0.07 8.84 -19.47
C ALA A 95 1.51 9.30 -19.78
N ASP A 96 2.47 8.89 -18.94
CA ASP A 96 3.89 9.21 -19.17
C ASP A 96 4.46 8.51 -20.40
N LEU A 97 4.09 7.24 -20.64
CA LEU A 97 4.51 6.49 -21.84
C LEU A 97 3.94 7.13 -23.11
N LEU A 98 2.67 7.54 -23.11
CA LEU A 98 2.06 8.23 -24.24
C LEU A 98 2.75 9.58 -24.51
N THR A 99 3.07 10.33 -23.44
CA THR A 99 3.81 11.61 -23.54
C THR A 99 5.23 11.40 -24.09
N ALA A 100 5.86 10.28 -23.78
CA ALA A 100 7.16 9.89 -24.31
C ALA A 100 7.11 9.41 -25.78
N GLY A 101 5.91 9.28 -26.36
CA GLY A 101 5.70 8.95 -27.78
C GLY A 101 5.51 7.46 -28.06
N PHE A 102 5.28 6.64 -27.04
CA PHE A 102 4.86 5.24 -27.23
C PHE A 102 3.44 5.18 -27.77
N SER A 103 3.15 4.19 -28.61
CA SER A 103 1.78 3.92 -29.03
C SER A 103 0.93 3.38 -27.88
N GLN A 104 -0.38 3.51 -28.00
CA GLN A 104 -1.33 2.99 -27.01
C GLN A 104 -1.14 1.49 -26.74
N ASN A 105 -0.86 0.72 -27.80
CA ASN A 105 -0.68 -0.73 -27.68
C ASN A 105 0.61 -1.06 -26.92
N GLU A 106 1.73 -0.40 -27.25
CA GLU A 106 3.01 -0.62 -26.56
C GLU A 106 2.91 -0.24 -25.07
N ALA A 107 2.22 0.85 -24.75
CA ALA A 107 2.05 1.29 -23.37
C ALA A 107 1.15 0.33 -22.56
N ASN A 108 0.08 -0.19 -23.17
CA ASN A 108 -0.80 -1.18 -22.56
C ASN A 108 -0.09 -2.53 -22.34
N ASP A 109 0.68 -2.99 -23.33
CA ASP A 109 1.46 -4.22 -23.23
C ASP A 109 2.48 -4.12 -22.10
N PHE A 110 3.16 -2.96 -21.98
CA PHE A 110 4.06 -2.69 -20.88
C PHE A 110 3.37 -2.78 -19.51
N ILE A 111 2.24 -2.07 -19.33
CA ILE A 111 1.47 -2.07 -18.07
C ILE A 111 1.00 -3.48 -17.69
N THR A 112 0.58 -4.27 -18.68
CA THR A 112 0.11 -5.64 -18.47
C THR A 112 1.25 -6.58 -18.05
N ALA A 113 2.47 -6.33 -18.52
CA ALA A 113 3.65 -7.10 -18.17
C ALA A 113 4.23 -6.77 -16.78
N LEU A 114 3.73 -5.74 -16.09
CA LEU A 114 4.22 -5.34 -14.77
C LEU A 114 3.84 -6.36 -13.69
N GLU A 115 4.85 -7.01 -13.15
CA GLU A 115 4.71 -7.89 -12.00
C GLU A 115 4.33 -7.09 -10.75
N VAL A 116 3.37 -7.58 -9.97
CA VAL A 116 3.03 -7.02 -8.66
C VAL A 116 3.70 -7.87 -7.57
N LYS A 117 4.48 -7.26 -6.70
CA LYS A 117 5.21 -7.91 -5.61
C LYS A 117 4.78 -7.36 -4.25
N GLU A 118 4.55 -8.27 -3.32
CA GLU A 118 4.36 -7.93 -1.91
C GLU A 118 5.73 -7.66 -1.27
N ALA A 119 5.91 -6.46 -0.74
CA ALA A 119 7.08 -6.05 0.00
C ALA A 119 6.84 -6.16 1.52
N GLN A 120 7.90 -5.95 2.31
CA GLN A 120 7.80 -6.04 3.76
C GLN A 120 6.77 -5.07 4.34
N THR A 121 6.07 -5.55 5.36
CA THR A 121 5.13 -4.76 6.15
C THR A 121 5.83 -3.59 6.82
N MET A 122 5.29 -2.38 6.64
CA MET A 122 5.77 -1.18 7.32
C MET A 122 4.88 -0.86 8.52
N HIS A 123 5.48 -0.62 9.69
CA HIS A 123 4.77 0.02 10.79
C HIS A 123 4.88 1.53 10.66
N LEU A 124 3.73 2.21 10.65
CA LEU A 124 3.70 3.67 10.66
C LEU A 124 4.04 4.19 12.06
N THR A 125 4.64 5.37 12.11
CA THR A 125 4.68 6.16 13.34
C THR A 125 3.27 6.65 13.68
N PHE A 126 3.07 7.16 14.89
CA PHE A 126 1.79 7.73 15.31
C PHE A 126 1.31 8.86 14.37
N ASP A 127 2.18 9.82 14.04
CA ASP A 127 1.82 10.94 13.16
C ASP A 127 1.51 10.47 11.74
N ALA A 128 2.27 9.51 11.21
CA ALA A 128 2.01 8.93 9.91
C ALA A 128 0.70 8.12 9.91
N SER A 129 0.41 7.39 10.99
CA SER A 129 -0.87 6.69 11.18
C SER A 129 -2.04 7.66 11.14
N ASN A 130 -1.98 8.75 11.91
CA ASN A 130 -3.04 9.77 11.94
C ASN A 130 -3.25 10.42 10.57
N LYS A 131 -2.17 10.75 9.86
CA LYS A 131 -2.27 11.30 8.50
C LYS A 131 -2.91 10.29 7.55
N TRP A 132 -2.57 9.02 7.66
CA TRP A 132 -3.11 7.96 6.81
C TRP A 132 -4.60 7.75 7.08
N LEU A 133 -5.01 7.62 8.35
CA LEU A 133 -6.40 7.37 8.75
C LEU A 133 -7.36 8.48 8.33
N ARG A 134 -6.92 9.75 8.34
CA ARG A 134 -7.72 10.88 7.80
C ARG A 134 -8.12 10.70 6.34
N ASN A 135 -7.38 9.91 5.57
CA ASN A 135 -7.65 9.63 4.16
C ASN A 135 -8.34 8.26 3.96
N HIS A 136 -8.54 7.48 5.03
CA HIS A 136 -8.90 6.06 5.02
C HIS A 136 -9.85 5.74 6.20
N LEU A 137 -10.94 6.52 6.30
CA LEU A 137 -11.89 6.45 7.43
C LEU A 137 -12.57 5.08 7.53
N GLU A 138 -12.87 4.45 6.40
CA GLU A 138 -13.50 3.13 6.35
C GLU A 138 -12.62 2.02 6.99
N GLN A 139 -11.29 2.17 6.93
CA GLN A 139 -10.36 1.27 7.60
C GLN A 139 -10.30 1.53 9.11
N GLU A 140 -10.38 2.80 9.53
CA GLU A 140 -10.51 3.17 10.95
C GLU A 140 -11.80 2.57 11.54
N GLU A 141 -12.94 2.75 10.87
CA GLU A 141 -14.24 2.23 11.31
C GLU A 141 -14.24 0.71 11.42
N SER A 142 -13.68 0.01 10.43
CA SER A 142 -13.56 -1.45 10.45
C SER A 142 -12.67 -1.93 11.61
N ALA A 143 -11.55 -1.26 11.86
CA ALA A 143 -10.65 -1.57 12.95
C ALA A 143 -11.33 -1.36 14.32
N MET A 144 -12.06 -0.26 14.49
CA MET A 144 -12.81 0.02 15.72
C MET A 144 -13.94 -0.97 15.96
N ARG A 145 -14.61 -1.46 14.91
CA ARG A 145 -15.61 -2.53 15.02
C ARG A 145 -14.98 -3.81 15.57
N ILE A 146 -13.85 -4.26 15.01
CA ILE A 146 -13.14 -5.47 15.45
C ILE A 146 -12.74 -5.36 16.93
N LEU A 147 -12.21 -4.19 17.34
CA LEU A 147 -11.86 -3.95 18.74
C LEU A 147 -13.07 -4.06 19.68
N ASN A 148 -14.21 -3.50 19.27
CA ASN A 148 -15.43 -3.56 20.07
C ASN A 148 -16.00 -4.98 20.18
N GLU A 149 -15.93 -5.77 19.11
CA GLU A 149 -16.32 -7.18 19.13
C GLU A 149 -15.46 -7.99 20.12
N ALA A 150 -14.13 -7.86 20.04
CA ALA A 150 -13.20 -8.50 20.97
C ALA A 150 -13.46 -8.11 22.43
N LYS A 151 -13.75 -6.83 22.68
CA LYS A 151 -14.10 -6.32 24.02
C LYS A 151 -15.38 -6.98 24.55
N ASN A 152 -16.43 -7.06 23.72
CA ASN A 152 -17.71 -7.62 24.12
C ASN A 152 -17.57 -9.11 24.48
N GLU A 153 -16.76 -9.87 23.73
CA GLU A 153 -16.47 -11.27 24.05
C GLU A 153 -15.82 -11.43 25.43
N VAL A 154 -14.78 -10.64 25.72
CA VAL A 154 -14.11 -10.67 27.04
C VAL A 154 -15.11 -10.37 28.17
N GLN A 155 -15.96 -9.35 27.99
CA GLN A 155 -16.94 -8.98 29.00
C GLN A 155 -17.97 -10.08 29.26
N ASN A 156 -18.44 -10.76 28.21
CA ASN A 156 -19.37 -11.88 28.32
C ASN A 156 -18.75 -13.07 29.05
N GLU A 157 -17.48 -13.40 28.77
CA GLU A 157 -16.76 -14.46 29.49
C GLU A 157 -16.59 -14.14 30.99
N LEU A 158 -16.25 -12.90 31.32
CA LEU A 158 -16.10 -12.46 32.72
C LEU A 158 -17.42 -12.54 33.48
N GLN A 159 -18.54 -12.14 32.86
CA GLN A 159 -19.87 -12.26 33.47
C GLN A 159 -20.28 -13.72 33.68
N THR A 160 -20.04 -14.58 32.69
CA THR A 160 -20.38 -16.01 32.77
C THR A 160 -19.57 -16.73 33.86
N LYS A 161 -18.30 -16.37 34.03
CA LYS A 161 -17.46 -16.90 35.11
C LYS A 161 -17.90 -16.46 36.51
N ARG A 162 -18.52 -15.29 36.67
CA ARG A 162 -19.04 -14.80 37.96
C ARG A 162 -20.37 -15.45 38.39
N LEU A 163 -21.09 -16.02 37.43
CA LEU A 163 -22.38 -16.69 37.65
C LEU A 163 -22.24 -18.21 37.89
N ARG A 164 -21.01 -18.74 37.84
CA ARG A 164 -20.65 -20.12 38.18
C ARG A 164 -19.95 -20.15 39.53
#